data_AF-A0A2L2WK00-F1
#
_entry.id   AF-A0A2L2WK00-F1
#
_cell.length_a   1.000
_cell.length_b   1.000
_cell.length_c   1.000
_cell.angle_alpha   90.00
_cell.angle_beta   90.00
_cell.angle_gamma   90.00
#
_symmetry.space_group_name_H-M   'P 1'
#
loop_
_entity.id
_entity.type
_entity.pdbx_description
1 polymer ?
#
loop_
_entity_poly.entity_id
_entity_poly.type
_entity_poly.pdbx_seq_one_letter_code
_entity_poly.pdbx_strand_id
1 'polypeptide(L)'
;MVNADLAELVKNGKLRFKETDTSTPEGEKLAEKYRVSWPSLYVNKWKNGKEERNDMTRFGFQNARNNTSAFKKGLKQKINQLLK
;
A
#
# COMPACT_ATOMS: atom_id res chain seq x y z
N MET A 1 1.98 10.48 12.85
CA MET A 1 1.26 10.08 11.61
C MET A 1 2.13 9.08 10.87
N VAL A 2 1.57 8.06 10.20
CA VAL A 2 2.38 6.99 9.56
C VAL A 2 3.44 7.54 8.60
N ASN A 3 3.12 8.61 7.89
CA ASN A 3 4.06 9.27 6.97
C ASN A 3 5.28 9.84 7.69
N ALA A 4 5.15 10.33 8.93
CA ALA A 4 6.28 10.86 9.70
C ALA A 4 7.23 9.74 10.13
N ASP A 5 6.67 8.60 10.55
CA ASP A 5 7.44 7.45 11.02
C ASP A 5 8.12 6.68 9.89
N LEU A 6 7.61 6.80 8.66
CA LEU A 6 8.17 6.19 7.46
C LEU A 6 8.87 7.22 6.55
N ALA A 7 9.01 8.47 7.01
CA ALA A 7 9.57 9.57 6.23
C ALA A 7 11.00 9.27 5.77
N GLU A 8 11.82 8.66 6.62
CA GLU A 8 13.17 8.26 6.26
C GLU A 8 13.18 7.19 5.16
N LEU A 9 12.25 6.23 5.19
CA LEU A 9 12.13 5.20 4.16
C LEU A 9 11.69 5.79 2.82
N VAL A 10 10.80 6.79 2.85
CA VAL A 10 10.39 7.53 1.67
C VAL A 10 11.56 8.36 1.12
N LYS A 11 12.27 9.07 1.99
CA LYS A 11 13.44 9.90 1.63
C LYS A 11 14.57 9.06 1.04
N ASN A 12 14.78 7.86 1.58
CA ASN A 12 15.78 6.90 1.09
C ASN A 12 15.31 6.13 -0.16
N GLY A 13 14.13 6.43 -0.71
CA GLY A 13 13.58 5.75 -1.89
C GLY A 13 13.18 4.29 -1.67
N LYS A 14 13.23 3.80 -0.43
CA LYS A 14 12.86 2.42 -0.05
C LYS A 14 11.35 2.21 0.01
N LEU A 15 10.58 3.29 0.20
CA LEU A 15 9.12 3.27 0.25
C LEU A 15 8.54 4.37 -0.64
N ARG A 16 7.51 4.05 -1.40
CA ARG A 16 6.75 5.04 -2.19
C ARG A 16 5.27 4.85 -1.92
N PHE A 17 4.62 5.91 -1.46
CA PHE A 17 3.16 5.97 -1.43
C PHE A 17 2.67 6.37 -2.83
N LYS A 18 1.72 5.62 -3.37
CA LYS A 18 1.08 5.92 -4.63
C LYS A 18 -0.42 5.79 -4.43
N GLU A 19 -1.12 6.89 -4.51
CA GLU A 19 -2.57 6.91 -4.66
C GLU A 19 -2.84 6.88 -6.16
N THR A 20 -3.72 5.98 -6.59
CA THR A 20 -4.10 5.85 -8.00
C THR A 20 -5.60 5.94 -8.10
N ASP A 21 -6.07 6.94 -8.83
CA ASP A 21 -7.49 7.08 -9.15
C ASP A 21 -7.83 6.16 -10.32
N THR A 22 -8.67 5.16 -10.07
CA THR A 22 -9.10 4.19 -11.08
C THR A 22 -10.02 4.80 -12.14
N SER A 23 -10.48 6.03 -11.95
CA SER A 23 -11.27 6.78 -12.94
C SER A 23 -10.41 7.37 -14.07
N THR A 24 -9.08 7.33 -13.94
CA THR A 24 -8.15 7.80 -14.97
C THR A 24 -7.70 6.64 -15.86
N PRO A 25 -7.35 6.87 -17.15
CA PRO A 25 -6.90 5.80 -18.05
C PRO A 25 -5.65 5.05 -17.55
N GLU A 26 -4.77 5.73 -16.82
CA GLU A 26 -3.59 5.13 -16.20
C GLU A 26 -3.97 4.27 -14.98
N GLY A 27 -4.93 4.75 -14.19
CA GLY A 27 -5.45 4.02 -13.04
C GLY A 27 -6.32 2.84 -13.43
N GLU A 28 -7.07 2.92 -14.53
CA GLU A 28 -7.86 1.84 -15.10
C GLU A 28 -6.96 0.68 -15.56
N LYS A 29 -5.88 0.97 -16.30
CA LYS A 29 -4.86 -0.04 -16.64
C LYS A 29 -4.25 -0.69 -15.40
N LEU A 30 -4.03 0.08 -14.34
CA LEU A 30 -3.55 -0.46 -13.07
C LEU A 30 -4.62 -1.32 -12.40
N ALA A 31 -5.86 -0.84 -12.34
CA ALA A 31 -7.00 -1.55 -11.77
C ALA A 31 -7.20 -2.91 -12.47
N GLU A 32 -7.16 -2.95 -13.80
CA GLU A 32 -7.19 -4.20 -14.57
C GLU A 32 -5.99 -5.12 -14.26
N LYS A 33 -4.76 -4.58 -14.24
CA LYS A 33 -3.55 -5.35 -13.93
C LYS A 33 -3.59 -5.99 -12.54
N TYR A 34 -4.22 -5.31 -11.57
CA TYR A 34 -4.40 -5.81 -10.21
C TYR A 34 -5.76 -6.50 -10.00
N ARG A 35 -6.63 -6.55 -11.04
CA ARG A 35 -8.02 -7.04 -10.98
C ARG A 35 -8.83 -6.40 -9.84
N VAL A 36 -8.69 -5.09 -9.71
CA VAL A 36 -9.32 -4.27 -8.69
C VAL A 36 -10.53 -3.59 -9.31
N SER A 37 -11.73 -3.90 -8.82
CA SER A 37 -12.98 -3.25 -9.25
C SER A 37 -13.54 -2.29 -8.21
N TRP A 38 -12.89 -2.17 -7.05
CA TRP A 38 -13.36 -1.46 -5.85
C TRP A 38 -12.19 -0.82 -5.09
N PRO A 39 -12.42 0.00 -4.05
CA PRO A 39 -11.33 0.52 -3.23
C PRO A 39 -10.46 -0.61 -2.69
N SER A 40 -9.17 -0.58 -3.00
CA SER A 40 -8.24 -1.64 -2.60
C SER A 40 -6.96 -1.07 -2.01
N LEU A 41 -6.32 -1.86 -1.15
CA LEU A 41 -5.07 -1.51 -0.51
C LEU A 41 -4.05 -2.60 -0.77
N TYR A 42 -2.95 -2.24 -1.45
CA TYR A 42 -1.84 -3.14 -1.72
C TYR A 42 -0.56 -2.61 -1.10
N VAL A 43 0.26 -3.52 -0.56
CA VAL A 43 1.61 -3.22 -0.08
C VAL A 43 2.58 -4.14 -0.80
N ASN A 44 3.09 -3.68 -1.94
CA ASN A 44 3.90 -4.55 -2.81
C ASN A 44 5.39 -4.38 -2.52
N LYS A 45 6.13 -5.49 -2.49
CA LYS A 45 7.59 -5.47 -2.46
C LYS A 45 8.11 -5.47 -3.88
N TRP A 46 9.00 -4.54 -4.19
CA TRP A 46 9.68 -4.47 -5.49
C TRP A 46 11.15 -4.80 -5.28
N LYS A 47 11.64 -5.88 -5.88
CA LYS A 47 13.05 -6.28 -5.82
C LYS A 47 13.52 -6.73 -7.20
N ASN A 48 14.55 -6.07 -7.74
CA ASN A 48 15.11 -6.37 -9.07
C ASN A 48 14.05 -6.45 -10.19
N GLY A 49 13.10 -5.51 -10.20
CA GLY A 49 12.01 -5.48 -11.18
C GLY A 49 10.91 -6.53 -10.98
N LYS A 50 11.05 -7.43 -10.00
CA LYS A 50 9.99 -8.37 -9.60
C LYS A 50 9.09 -7.74 -8.55
N GLU A 51 7.80 -7.82 -8.83
CA GLU A 51 6.72 -7.34 -7.97
C GLU A 51 6.17 -8.51 -7.15
N GLU A 52 6.21 -8.39 -5.83
CA GLU A 52 5.54 -9.31 -4.91
C GLU A 52 4.31 -8.61 -4.32
N ARG A 53 3.13 -9.03 -4.77
CA ARG A 53 1.85 -8.42 -4.39
C ARG A 53 1.41 -8.88 -3.02
N ASN A 54 1.07 -7.93 -2.15
CA ASN A 54 0.38 -8.24 -0.91
C ASN A 54 -0.93 -7.45 -0.85
N ASP A 55 -2.02 -8.18 -0.96
CA ASP A 55 -3.36 -7.64 -0.80
C ASP A 55 -3.64 -7.41 0.70
N MET A 56 -3.83 -6.14 1.06
CA MET A 56 -4.25 -5.70 2.39
C MET A 56 -5.64 -5.06 2.36
N THR A 57 -6.40 -5.25 1.29
CA THR A 57 -7.74 -4.64 1.08
C THR A 57 -8.69 -4.99 2.22
N ARG A 58 -8.76 -6.27 2.62
CA ARG A 58 -9.59 -6.71 3.75
C ARG A 58 -9.16 -6.07 5.07
N PHE A 59 -7.86 -5.98 5.32
CA PHE A 59 -7.33 -5.32 6.52
C PHE A 59 -7.66 -3.82 6.54
N GLY A 60 -7.53 -3.17 5.38
CA GLY A 60 -7.89 -1.78 5.17
C GLY A 60 -9.37 -1.54 5.47
N PHE A 61 -10.27 -2.31 4.86
CA PHE A 61 -11.71 -2.16 5.11
C PHE A 61 -12.09 -2.40 6.58
N GLN A 62 -11.47 -3.37 7.25
CA GLN A 62 -11.76 -3.67 8.65
C GLN A 62 -11.29 -2.57 9.61
N ASN A 63 -10.09 -2.01 9.38
CA ASN A 63 -9.43 -1.15 10.36
C ASN A 63 -9.44 0.35 9.99
N ALA A 64 -9.54 0.72 8.71
CA ALA A 64 -9.38 2.12 8.28
C ALA A 64 -10.45 3.06 8.84
N ARG A 65 -11.70 2.59 8.97
CA ARG A 65 -12.83 3.41 9.48
C ARG A 65 -13.00 3.30 10.99
N ASN A 66 -12.88 2.10 11.54
CA ASN A 66 -13.25 1.81 12.93
C ASN A 66 -12.05 1.80 13.89
N ASN A 67 -10.83 1.58 13.40
CA ASN A 67 -9.64 1.46 14.24
C ASN A 67 -8.38 1.99 13.54
N THR A 68 -8.35 3.30 13.37
CA THR A 68 -7.26 4.03 12.71
C THR A 68 -5.89 3.74 13.34
N SER A 69 -5.82 3.52 14.65
CA SER A 69 -4.56 3.20 15.34
C SER A 69 -4.03 1.82 14.94
N ALA A 70 -4.88 0.80 14.97
CA ALA A 70 -4.53 -0.55 14.53
C ALA A 70 -4.16 -0.60 13.04
N PHE A 71 -4.90 0.14 12.20
CA PHE A 71 -4.59 0.27 10.77
C PHE A 71 -3.16 0.79 10.56
N LYS A 72 -2.82 1.92 11.22
CA LYS A 72 -1.49 2.54 11.14
C LYS A 72 -0.38 1.59 11.61
N LYS A 73 -0.61 0.86 12.70
CA LYS A 73 0.37 -0.10 13.24
C LYS A 73 0.57 -1.30 12.31
N GLY A 74 -0.51 -1.91 11.82
CA GLY A 74 -0.45 -3.06 10.92
C GLY A 74 0.18 -2.72 9.56
N LEU A 75 -0.11 -1.54 9.01
CA LEU A 75 0.51 -1.07 7.78
C LEU A 75 2.04 -0.93 7.92
N LYS A 76 2.50 -0.28 9.01
CA LYS A 76 3.95 -0.18 9.30
C LYS A 76 4.59 -1.55 9.48
N GLN A 77 3.94 -2.46 10.21
CA GLN A 77 4.46 -3.80 10.43
C GLN A 77 4.63 -4.56 9.11
N LYS A 78 3.64 -4.49 8.22
CA LYS A 78 3.73 -5.15 6.91
C LYS A 78 4.86 -4.56 6.06
N ILE A 79 4.98 -3.22 6.01
CA ILE A 79 6.07 -2.55 5.28
C ILE A 79 7.43 -3.00 5.83
N ASN A 80 7.61 -2.99 7.16
CA ASN A 80 8.86 -3.41 7.78
C ASN A 80 9.16 -4.90 7.55
N GLN A 81 8.15 -5.78 7.53
CA GLN A 81 8.32 -7.19 7.17
C GLN A 81 8.80 -7.36 5.72
N LEU A 82 8.25 -6.59 4.79
CA LEU A 82 8.65 -6.64 3.39
C LEU A 82 10.02 -5.98 3.13
N LEU A 83 10.45 -5.05 3.97
CA LEU A 83 11.76 -4.41 3.88
C LEU A 83 12.89 -5.19 4.54
N LYS A 84 12.57 -6.21 5.35
CA LYS A 84 13.53 -7.23 5.78
C LYS A 84 13.92 -8.13 4.60
#